data_AF-A0AAV2I7K6-F1
#
_entry.id   AF-A0AAV2I7K6-F1
#
_cell.length_a   1.000
_cell.length_b   1.000
_cell.length_c   1.000
_cell.angle_alpha   90.00
_cell.angle_beta   90.00
_cell.angle_gamma   90.00
#
_symmetry.space_group_name_H-M   'P 1'
#
loop_
_entity.id
_entity.type
_entity.pdbx_description
1 polymer ?
#
loop_
_entity_poly.entity_id
_entity_poly.type
_entity_poly.pdbx_seq_one_letter_code
_entity_poly.pdbx_strand_id
1 'polypeptide(L)'
;MGDAKTLVEAKIAGKKVMVFSKIGCPYCSKAKNTLSKYLGNGLSESDYEVLEIGDLANCSAIQDYLESITGARSVPRVFINQKFVGGGDDVVAKDKSGELKKLLGA
;
A
#
# COMPACT_ATOMS: atom_id res chain seq x y z
N MET A 1 -14.32 -0.69 -16.11
CA MET A 1 -13.89 0.28 -15.08
C MET A 1 -14.50 0.03 -13.70
N GLY A 2 -15.73 -0.51 -13.58
CA GLY A 2 -16.35 -0.81 -12.28
C GLY A 2 -15.53 -1.77 -11.40
N ASP A 3 -15.01 -2.86 -11.97
CA ASP A 3 -14.38 -3.93 -11.19
C ASP A 3 -13.06 -3.53 -10.52
N ALA A 4 -12.22 -2.74 -11.22
CA ALA A 4 -10.93 -2.29 -10.69
C ALA A 4 -11.10 -1.29 -9.54
N LYS A 5 -12.04 -0.34 -9.69
CA LYS A 5 -12.39 0.61 -8.63
C LYS A 5 -12.88 -0.13 -7.39
N THR A 6 -13.88 -0.99 -7.55
CA THR A 6 -14.47 -1.74 -6.42
C THR A 6 -13.43 -2.61 -5.73
N LEU A 7 -12.54 -3.28 -6.48
CA LEU A 7 -11.45 -4.08 -5.91
C LEU A 7 -10.51 -3.22 -5.06
N VAL A 8 -10.04 -2.08 -5.60
CA VAL A 8 -9.10 -1.20 -4.89
C VAL A 8 -9.75 -0.62 -3.63
N GLU A 9 -10.97 -0.10 -3.73
CA GLU A 9 -11.72 0.46 -2.59
C GLU A 9 -11.97 -0.61 -1.51
N ALA A 10 -12.37 -1.83 -1.89
CA ALA A 10 -12.57 -2.92 -0.95
C ALA A 10 -11.28 -3.32 -0.23
N LYS A 11 -10.14 -3.35 -0.93
CA LYS A 11 -8.84 -3.66 -0.31
C LYS A 11 -8.34 -2.56 0.61
N ILE A 12 -8.54 -1.30 0.25
CA ILE A 12 -8.19 -0.14 1.10
C ILE A 12 -9.08 -0.10 2.36
N ALA A 13 -10.37 -0.37 2.23
CA ALA A 13 -11.30 -0.35 3.35
C ALA A 13 -11.17 -1.58 4.28
N GLY A 14 -10.84 -2.74 3.72
CA GLY A 14 -10.78 -4.01 4.46
C GLY A 14 -9.51 -4.22 5.28
N LYS A 15 -8.50 -3.36 5.13
CA LYS A 15 -7.19 -3.52 5.77
C LYS A 15 -6.69 -2.20 6.32
N LYS A 16 -6.12 -2.23 7.52
CA LYS A 16 -5.49 -1.05 8.11
C LYS A 16 -4.33 -0.58 7.24
N VAL A 17 -3.52 -1.51 6.72
CA VAL A 17 -2.39 -1.24 5.84
C VAL A 17 -2.55 -2.04 4.55
N MET A 18 -2.61 -1.32 3.43
CA MET A 18 -2.75 -1.89 2.10
C MET A 18 -1.63 -1.43 1.18
N VAL A 19 -0.93 -2.40 0.57
CA VAL A 19 0.20 -2.15 -0.34
C VAL A 19 -0.11 -2.72 -1.72
N PHE A 20 -0.31 -1.86 -2.71
CA PHE A 20 -0.35 -2.27 -4.12
C PHE A 20 1.08 -2.38 -4.65
N SER A 21 1.45 -3.55 -5.17
CA SER A 21 2.83 -3.94 -5.48
C SER A 21 2.93 -4.64 -6.84
N LYS A 22 4.16 -4.77 -7.35
CA LYS A 22 4.51 -5.71 -8.43
C LYS A 22 5.74 -6.53 -8.03
N ILE A 23 5.76 -7.80 -8.44
CA ILE A 23 6.89 -8.71 -8.24
C ILE A 23 8.13 -8.12 -8.92
N GLY A 24 9.29 -8.23 -8.26
CA GLY A 24 10.57 -7.72 -8.77
C GLY A 24 10.76 -6.20 -8.65
N CYS A 25 9.80 -5.44 -8.10
CA CYS A 25 9.96 -4.00 -7.90
C CYS A 25 10.78 -3.69 -6.63
N PRO A 26 11.97 -3.06 -6.73
CA PRO A 26 12.82 -2.78 -5.57
C PRO A 26 12.17 -1.80 -4.58
N TYR A 27 11.38 -0.83 -5.06
CA TYR A 27 10.66 0.11 -4.19
C TYR A 27 9.52 -0.56 -3.42
N CYS A 28 8.88 -1.59 -4.00
CA CYS A 28 7.89 -2.39 -3.30
C CYS A 28 8.55 -3.15 -2.14
N SER A 29 9.74 -3.74 -2.36
CA SER A 29 10.49 -4.40 -1.30
C SER A 29 10.86 -3.45 -0.16
N LYS A 30 11.26 -2.21 -0.45
CA LYS A 30 11.52 -1.18 0.58
C LYS A 30 10.29 -0.92 1.46
N ALA A 31 9.11 -0.73 0.84
CA ALA A 31 7.86 -0.51 1.57
C ALA A 31 7.50 -1.70 2.46
N LYS A 32 7.52 -2.92 1.90
CA LYS A 32 7.18 -4.16 2.62
C LYS A 32 8.12 -4.42 3.79
N ASN A 33 9.44 -4.29 3.58
CA ASN A 33 10.44 -4.49 4.63
C ASN A 33 10.34 -3.44 5.74
N THR A 34 9.88 -2.24 5.42
CA THR A 34 9.66 -1.20 6.42
C THR A 34 8.42 -1.50 7.26
N LEU A 35 7.32 -1.85 6.60
CA LEU A 35 6.04 -2.16 7.27
C LEU A 35 6.11 -3.46 8.08
N SER A 36 6.88 -4.45 7.63
CA SER A 36 7.03 -5.73 8.33
C SER A 36 7.65 -5.60 9.73
N LYS A 37 8.45 -4.56 9.98
CA LYS A 37 8.99 -4.26 11.33
C LYS A 37 7.91 -4.01 12.37
N TYR A 38 6.73 -3.58 11.94
CA TYR A 38 5.59 -3.27 12.79
C TYR A 38 4.64 -4.46 12.98
N LEU A 39 4.81 -5.55 12.23
CA LEU A 39 4.02 -6.77 12.43
C LEU A 39 4.34 -7.36 13.81
N GLY A 40 3.29 -7.59 14.61
CA GLY A 40 3.42 -8.00 16.01
C GLY A 40 3.76 -6.85 16.98
N ASN A 41 4.06 -5.65 16.46
CA ASN A 41 4.41 -4.45 17.22
C ASN A 41 3.44 -3.29 16.89
N GLY A 42 2.14 -3.51 17.08
CA GLY A 42 1.07 -2.53 16.82
C GLY A 42 0.40 -2.64 15.45
N LEU A 43 0.89 -3.52 14.57
CA LEU A 43 0.21 -3.95 13.34
C LEU A 43 -0.03 -5.46 13.39
N SER A 44 -1.29 -5.89 13.26
CA SER A 44 -1.64 -7.32 13.17
C SER A 44 -1.47 -7.83 11.75
N GLU A 45 -1.18 -9.13 11.57
CA GLU A 45 -1.15 -9.75 10.24
C GLU A 45 -2.50 -9.68 9.53
N SER A 46 -3.61 -9.74 10.29
CA SER A 46 -4.97 -9.58 9.75
C SER A 46 -5.25 -8.18 9.20
N ASP A 47 -4.51 -7.17 9.66
CA ASP A 47 -4.67 -5.76 9.28
C ASP A 47 -3.72 -5.31 8.17
N TYR A 48 -2.79 -6.19 7.76
CA TYR A 48 -1.79 -5.93 6.73
C TYR A 48 -2.03 -6.82 5.52
N GLU A 49 -2.07 -6.24 4.32
CA GLU A 49 -2.12 -7.02 3.10
C GLU A 49 -1.35 -6.34 1.96
N VAL A 50 -0.74 -7.17 1.12
CA VAL A 50 -0.05 -6.78 -0.11
C VAL A 50 -0.80 -7.38 -1.28
N LEU A 51 -1.21 -6.55 -2.24
CA LEU A 51 -1.78 -7.00 -3.51
C LEU A 51 -0.74 -6.86 -4.62
N GLU A 52 -0.27 -7.99 -5.15
CA GLU A 52 0.55 -8.00 -6.36
C GLU A 52 -0.34 -7.81 -7.59
N ILE A 53 -0.38 -6.60 -8.13
CA ILE A 53 -1.25 -6.26 -9.25
C ILE A 53 -0.65 -6.64 -10.60
N GLY A 54 0.64 -7.00 -10.64
CA GLY A 54 1.39 -7.29 -11.87
C GLY A 54 0.78 -8.41 -12.72
N ASP A 55 0.24 -9.44 -12.08
CA ASP A 55 -0.29 -10.64 -12.73
C ASP A 55 -1.81 -10.59 -12.92
N LEU A 56 -2.46 -9.50 -12.50
CA LEU A 56 -3.91 -9.35 -12.65
C LEU A 56 -4.27 -8.89 -14.07
N ALA A 57 -5.25 -9.54 -14.70
CA ALA A 57 -5.73 -9.17 -16.03
C ALA A 57 -6.19 -7.70 -16.13
N ASN A 58 -6.66 -7.12 -15.02
CA ASN A 58 -7.09 -5.74 -14.91
C ASN A 58 -6.01 -4.78 -14.33
N CYS A 59 -4.74 -5.17 -14.34
CA CYS A 59 -3.61 -4.37 -13.82
C CYS A 59 -3.61 -2.93 -14.32
N SER A 60 -3.78 -2.69 -15.62
CA SER A 60 -3.83 -1.33 -16.17
C SER A 60 -4.97 -0.52 -15.56
N ALA A 61 -6.18 -1.08 -15.48
CA ALA A 61 -7.33 -0.38 -14.91
C ALA A 61 -7.16 -0.11 -13.40
N ILE A 62 -6.50 -1.00 -12.67
CA ILE A 62 -6.12 -0.76 -11.27
C ILE A 62 -5.13 0.41 -11.19
N GLN A 63 -4.10 0.44 -12.03
CA GLN A 63 -3.12 1.52 -12.05
C GLN A 63 -3.75 2.87 -12.44
N ASP A 64 -4.70 2.90 -13.36
CA ASP A 64 -5.43 4.10 -13.76
C ASP A 64 -6.30 4.63 -12.61
N TYR A 65 -6.97 3.73 -11.88
CA TYR A 65 -7.73 4.14 -10.70
C TYR A 65 -6.81 4.60 -9.56
N LEU A 66 -5.69 3.91 -9.31
CA LEU A 66 -4.68 4.35 -8.34
C LEU A 66 -4.11 5.73 -8.69
N GLU A 67 -3.90 6.04 -9.96
CA GLU A 67 -3.51 7.38 -10.40
C GLU A 67 -4.59 8.41 -10.06
N SER A 68 -5.86 8.10 -10.29
CA SER A 68 -6.95 9.05 -9.98
C SER A 68 -7.05 9.41 -8.50
N ILE A 69 -6.64 8.51 -7.58
CA ILE A 69 -6.73 8.73 -6.13
C ILE A 69 -5.39 9.04 -5.44
N THR A 70 -4.25 8.84 -6.13
CA THR A 70 -2.90 9.07 -5.56
C THR A 70 -1.99 9.95 -6.42
N GLY A 71 -2.43 10.34 -7.60
CA GLY A 71 -1.70 11.19 -8.53
C GLY A 71 -0.66 10.50 -9.41
N ALA A 72 -0.48 9.17 -9.33
CA ALA A 72 0.34 8.44 -10.31
C ALA A 72 0.09 6.92 -10.34
N ARG A 73 0.44 6.31 -11.48
CA ARG A 73 0.24 4.87 -11.79
C ARG A 73 1.29 3.94 -11.18
N SER A 74 2.42 4.48 -10.72
CA SER A 74 3.59 3.69 -10.30
C SER A 74 3.33 2.92 -9.01
N VAL A 75 3.96 1.76 -8.85
CA VAL A 75 3.99 1.00 -7.60
C VAL A 75 5.31 1.25 -6.85
N PRO A 76 5.33 1.12 -5.51
CA PRO A 76 4.20 0.79 -4.65
C PRO A 76 3.25 1.97 -4.43
N ARG A 77 1.99 1.66 -4.11
CA ARG A 77 1.04 2.62 -3.51
C ARG A 77 0.61 2.10 -2.16
N VAL A 78 0.91 2.85 -1.10
CA VAL A 78 0.67 2.43 0.28
C VAL A 78 -0.44 3.27 0.89
N PHE A 79 -1.41 2.59 1.48
CA PHE A 79 -2.51 3.17 2.22
C PHE A 79 -2.46 2.72 3.67
N ILE A 80 -2.71 3.65 4.60
CA ILE A 80 -2.84 3.37 6.03
C ILE A 80 -4.11 4.05 6.53
N ASN A 81 -4.98 3.32 7.23
CA ASN A 81 -6.30 3.79 7.68
C ASN A 81 -7.08 4.48 6.54
N GLN A 82 -7.14 3.81 5.38
CA GLN A 82 -7.81 4.29 4.17
C GLN A 82 -7.23 5.57 3.53
N LYS A 83 -6.11 6.09 4.04
CA LYS A 83 -5.46 7.30 3.51
C LYS A 83 -4.22 6.93 2.74
N PHE A 84 -4.00 7.57 1.59
CA PHE A 84 -2.77 7.42 0.82
C PHE A 84 -1.60 8.02 1.59
N VAL A 85 -0.54 7.23 1.78
CA VAL A 85 0.65 7.59 2.57
C VAL A 85 1.87 7.86 1.70
N GLY A 86 1.93 7.25 0.52
CA GLY A 86 2.99 7.45 -0.46
C GLY A 86 3.46 6.17 -1.15
N GLY A 87 4.61 6.28 -1.80
CA GLY A 87 5.36 5.16 -2.37
C GLY A 87 6.42 4.59 -1.42
N GLY A 88 7.39 3.87 -1.98
CA GLY A 88 8.37 3.12 -1.18
C GLY A 88 9.31 4.02 -0.37
N ASP A 89 9.81 5.09 -0.99
CA ASP A 89 10.71 6.03 -0.31
C ASP A 89 9.95 6.90 0.71
N ASP A 90 8.69 7.25 0.44
CA ASP A 90 7.84 7.98 1.40
C ASP A 90 7.62 7.19 2.69
N VAL A 91 7.35 5.88 2.57
CA VAL A 91 7.17 4.99 3.72
C VAL A 91 8.46 4.90 4.55
N VAL A 92 9.62 4.76 3.88
CA VAL A 92 10.92 4.76 4.57
C VAL A 92 11.19 6.10 5.26
N ALA A 93 10.85 7.23 4.63
CA ALA A 93 11.02 8.54 5.23
C ALA A 93 10.10 8.74 6.46
N LYS A 94 8.87 8.24 6.40
CA LYS A 94 7.92 8.26 7.53
C LYS A 94 8.33 7.34 8.67
N ASP A 95 8.97 6.21 8.38
CA ASP A 95 9.59 5.35 9.39
C ASP A 95 10.68 6.09 10.15
N LYS A 96 11.61 6.72 9.41
CA LYS A 96 12.74 7.47 9.98
C LYS A 96 12.32 8.67 10.82
N SER A 97 11.25 9.35 10.44
CA SER A 97 10.71 10.50 11.20
C SER A 97 9.82 10.09 12.37
N GLY A 98 9.49 8.80 12.50
CA GLY A 98 8.54 8.29 13.51
C GLY A 98 7.07 8.60 13.19
N GLU A 99 6.77 9.23 12.05
CA GLU A 99 5.39 9.46 11.60
C GLU A 99 4.66 8.13 11.33
N LEU A 100 5.36 7.15 10.77
CA LEU A 100 4.77 5.85 10.45
C LEU A 100 4.24 5.14 11.70
N LYS A 101 4.99 5.19 12.80
CA LYS A 101 4.59 4.66 14.10
C LYS A 101 3.28 5.32 14.59
N LYS A 102 3.16 6.64 14.46
CA LYS A 102 1.94 7.39 14.82
C LYS A 102 0.75 6.99 13.95
N LEU A 103 0.94 6.84 12.63
CA LEU A 103 -0.11 6.41 11.71
C LEU A 103 -0.62 5.00 12.02
N LEU A 104 0.27 4.12 12.48
CA LEU A 104 -0.07 2.77 12.90
C LEU A 104 -0.65 2.71 14.32
N GLY A 105 -0.58 3.77 15.11
CA GLY A 105 -1.05 3.79 16.49
C GLY A 105 -0.21 2.91 17.43
N ALA A 106 1.08 2.75 17.10
CA ALA A 106 2.07 1.98 17.87
C ALA A 106 2.95 2.86 18.74
#